data_AF-A0A372RDK3-F1
#
_entry.id   AF-A0A372RDK3-F1
#
_cell.length_a   1.000
_cell.length_b   1.000
_cell.length_c   1.000
_cell.angle_alpha   90.00
_cell.angle_beta   90.00
_cell.angle_gamma   90.00
#
_symmetry.space_group_name_H-M   'P 1'
#
loop_
_entity.id
_entity.type
_entity.pdbx_description
1 polymer ?
#
loop_
_entity_poly.entity_id
_entity_poly.type
_entity_poly.pdbx_seq_one_letter_code
_entity_poly.pdbx_strand_id
1 'polypeptide(L)'
;MSDNTKLKPTLHYNPVLGCIIRSTLSVEQTKINTYEDIQPIINDIKMKKAIAKDVRAYILQIPLLNFPPVVIALIANSGTDNMTTITSFHQELLIQIALQLNLLILSIGSDSAIVEFKAQVAIQSYLTDECHNAIISGARLLTLGSSTAQFEQLLKLSNFSNSIMYCHDVIKLDHQNDGAAYRVFCLGNLQNCYEAHDTEEDI
;
A
#
# COMPACT_ATOMS: atom_id res chain seq x y z
N MET A 1 -1.35 5.88 -2.30
CA MET A 1 0.00 5.30 -2.32
C MET A 1 0.52 5.21 -0.90
N SER A 2 1.29 4.18 -0.56
CA SER A 2 1.95 4.07 0.75
C SER A 2 3.38 3.57 0.65
N ASP A 3 4.24 4.07 1.51
CA ASP A 3 5.62 3.61 1.65
C ASP A 3 6.15 3.89 3.07
N ASN A 4 7.18 3.15 3.48
CA ASN A 4 7.88 3.37 4.74
C ASN A 4 9.04 4.34 4.57
N THR A 5 9.06 5.37 5.41
CA THR A 5 10.19 6.29 5.55
C THR A 5 10.95 6.00 6.83
N LYS A 6 12.27 5.85 6.72
CA LYS A 6 13.14 5.58 7.87
C LYS A 6 13.24 6.79 8.80
N LEU A 7 13.13 6.53 10.09
CA LEU A 7 13.35 7.48 11.17
C LEU A 7 14.62 7.17 11.95
N LYS A 8 15.22 8.22 12.52
CA LYS A 8 16.22 8.05 13.57
C LYS A 8 15.53 7.48 14.85
N PRO A 9 15.97 6.34 15.40
CA PRO A 9 15.33 5.72 16.56
C PRO A 9 15.66 6.52 17.84
N THR A 10 14.78 7.45 18.19
CA THR A 10 14.94 8.39 19.31
C THR A 10 13.58 8.72 19.89
N LEU A 11 13.49 8.86 21.21
CA LEU A 11 12.29 9.32 21.90
C LEU A 11 12.40 10.82 22.16
N HIS A 12 11.30 11.54 22.02
CA HIS A 12 11.23 12.97 22.31
C HIS A 12 10.00 13.26 23.15
N TYR A 13 10.09 14.22 24.06
CA TYR A 13 8.92 14.74 24.75
C TYR A 13 8.30 15.88 23.92
N ASN A 14 6.98 15.87 23.76
CA ASN A 14 6.25 16.96 23.15
C ASN A 14 5.46 17.72 24.24
N PRO A 15 5.81 18.98 24.56
CA PRO A 15 5.12 19.74 25.61
C PRO A 15 3.67 20.11 25.25
N VAL A 16 3.33 20.19 23.96
CA VAL A 16 1.97 20.52 23.51
C VAL A 16 1.03 19.33 23.70
N LEU A 17 1.52 18.12 23.41
CA LEU A 17 0.76 16.89 23.59
C LEU A 17 0.86 16.33 25.02
N GLY A 18 1.85 16.78 25.79
CA GLY A 18 2.14 16.25 27.12
C GLY A 18 2.51 14.77 27.10
N CYS A 19 3.15 14.28 26.04
CA CYS A 19 3.47 12.86 25.88
C CYS A 19 4.85 12.62 25.27
N ILE A 20 5.34 11.38 25.39
CA ILE A 20 6.55 10.91 24.71
C ILE A 20 6.18 10.48 23.28
N ILE A 21 6.70 11.20 22.29
CA ILE A 21 6.52 10.93 20.87
C ILE A 21 7.64 10.06 20.30
N ARG A 22 7.46 9.63 19.04
CA ARG A 22 8.34 8.69 18.30
C ARG A 22 8.39 7.29 18.92
N SER A 23 7.28 6.91 19.55
CA SER A 23 6.95 5.55 19.97
C SER A 23 5.86 5.00 19.04
N THR A 24 5.73 3.67 18.95
CA THR A 24 4.59 3.00 18.31
C THR A 24 3.40 2.84 19.25
N LEU A 25 3.55 3.23 20.52
CA LEU A 25 2.46 3.24 21.51
C LEU A 25 1.52 4.42 21.29
N SER A 26 0.29 4.31 21.80
CA SER A 26 -0.71 5.37 21.68
C SER A 26 -0.34 6.61 22.50
N VAL A 27 -0.99 7.74 22.20
CA VAL A 27 -0.77 9.01 22.91
C VAL A 27 -1.12 8.87 24.40
N GLU A 28 -2.15 8.10 24.72
CA GLU A 28 -2.67 7.83 26.06
C GLU A 28 -1.68 7.00 26.87
N GLN A 29 -1.04 6.02 26.24
CA GLN A 29 -0.03 5.15 26.88
C GLN A 29 1.28 5.90 27.17
N THR A 30 1.55 6.98 26.44
CA THR A 30 2.79 7.76 26.53
C THR A 30 2.59 9.13 27.18
N LYS A 31 1.38 9.39 27.68
CA LYS A 31 1.00 10.64 28.32
C LYS A 31 1.72 10.79 29.66
N ILE A 32 2.29 11.96 29.88
CA ILE A 32 2.96 12.35 31.11
C ILE A 32 2.05 13.31 31.85
N ASN A 33 1.63 12.95 33.06
CA ASN A 33 0.85 13.84 33.92
C ASN A 33 1.75 14.48 34.98
N THR A 34 2.71 13.71 35.52
CA THR A 34 3.72 14.23 36.46
C THR A 34 5.14 13.87 36.02
N TYR A 35 6.13 14.55 36.59
CA TYR A 35 7.55 14.34 36.22
C TYR A 35 8.01 12.90 36.53
N GLU A 36 7.45 12.29 37.56
CA GLU A 36 7.75 10.93 37.99
C GLU A 36 7.35 9.88 36.95
N ASP A 37 6.38 10.18 36.08
CA ASP A 37 5.90 9.27 35.03
C ASP A 37 6.92 9.05 33.90
N ILE A 38 7.87 9.97 33.72
CA ILE A 38 8.78 9.98 32.57
C ILE A 38 9.64 8.71 32.52
N GLN A 39 10.28 8.35 33.63
CA GLN A 39 11.18 7.19 33.68
C GLN A 39 10.44 5.85 33.50
N PRO A 40 9.32 5.60 34.22
CA PRO A 40 8.48 4.42 33.98
C PRO A 40 8.04 4.27 32.53
N ILE A 41 7.54 5.34 31.89
CA ILE A 41 7.06 5.28 30.50
C ILE A 41 8.21 5.01 29.53
N ILE A 42 9.37 5.67 29.69
CA ILE A 42 10.55 5.40 28.85
C ILE A 42 10.99 3.94 28.98
N ASN A 43 10.98 3.40 30.19
CA ASN A 43 11.36 2.02 30.44
C ASN A 43 10.35 1.04 29.84
N ASP A 44 9.04 1.32 29.95
CA ASP A 44 7.99 0.52 29.31
C ASP A 44 8.15 0.49 27.78
N ILE A 45 8.38 1.65 27.15
CA ILE A 45 8.64 1.74 25.70
C ILE A 45 9.85 0.89 25.31
N LYS A 46 10.94 0.96 26.09
CA LYS A 46 12.15 0.17 25.84
C LYS A 46 11.91 -1.33 26.02
N MET A 47 11.21 -1.74 27.08
CA MET A 47 10.88 -3.14 27.33
C MET A 47 10.03 -3.73 26.21
N LYS A 48 9.04 -2.97 25.72
CA LYS A 48 8.17 -3.36 24.60
C LYS A 48 8.83 -3.24 23.23
N LYS A 49 10.07 -2.75 23.15
CA LYS A 49 10.78 -2.44 21.89
C LYS A 49 9.96 -1.53 20.96
N ALA A 50 9.18 -0.62 21.54
CA ALA A 50 8.20 0.21 20.85
C ALA A 50 8.79 1.54 20.32
N ILE A 51 10.10 1.66 20.20
CA ILE A 51 10.73 2.85 19.60
C ILE A 51 10.48 2.82 18.09
N ALA A 52 9.86 3.87 17.57
CA ALA A 52 9.58 3.96 16.14
C ALA A 52 10.88 4.04 15.35
N LYS A 53 11.03 3.13 14.38
CA LYS A 53 12.16 3.10 13.45
C LYS A 53 11.77 3.57 12.07
N ASP A 54 10.56 3.27 11.62
CA ASP A 54 10.04 3.77 10.36
C ASP A 54 8.64 4.36 10.58
N VAL A 55 8.17 5.15 9.62
CA VAL A 55 6.80 5.65 9.54
C VAL A 55 6.23 5.29 8.18
N ARG A 56 5.09 4.61 8.17
CA ARG A 56 4.33 4.38 6.96
C ARG A 56 3.52 5.62 6.64
N ALA A 57 3.84 6.25 5.52
CA ALA A 57 3.11 7.39 5.02
C ALA A 57 2.04 6.93 4.02
N TYR A 58 0.81 7.41 4.21
CA TYR A 58 -0.27 7.26 3.25
C TYR A 58 -0.51 8.58 2.54
N ILE A 59 -0.29 8.57 1.23
CA ILE A 59 -0.45 9.71 0.35
C ILE A 59 -1.66 9.47 -0.54
N LEU A 60 -2.65 10.35 -0.43
CA LEU A 60 -3.79 10.43 -1.30
C LEU A 60 -3.43 11.23 -2.55
N GLN A 61 -3.59 10.59 -3.70
CA GLN A 61 -3.49 11.25 -5.00
C GLN A 61 -4.90 11.40 -5.55
N ILE A 62 -5.32 12.64 -5.76
CA ILE A 62 -6.62 12.94 -6.36
C ILE A 62 -6.44 12.87 -7.89
N PRO A 63 -7.30 12.14 -8.62
CA PRO A 63 -7.22 12.00 -10.07
C PRO A 63 -7.76 13.27 -10.77
N LEU A 64 -7.22 14.43 -10.41
CA LEU A 64 -7.52 15.73 -10.99
C LEU A 64 -6.21 16.35 -11.50
N LEU A 65 -6.30 17.00 -12.66
CA LEU A 65 -5.16 17.67 -13.27
C LEU A 65 -4.60 18.73 -12.30
N ASN A 66 -3.29 18.69 -12.07
CA ASN A 66 -2.55 19.61 -11.20
C ASN A 66 -2.95 19.62 -9.71
N PHE A 67 -3.68 18.60 -9.23
CA PHE A 67 -3.95 18.50 -7.80
C PHE A 67 -2.75 17.87 -7.08
N PRO A 68 -2.14 18.55 -6.09
CA PRO A 68 -0.97 18.01 -5.40
C PRO A 68 -1.34 16.81 -4.52
N PRO A 69 -0.43 15.83 -4.34
CA PRO A 69 -0.64 14.73 -3.41
C PRO A 69 -0.79 15.24 -1.97
N VAL A 70 -1.69 14.62 -1.20
CA VAL A 70 -1.99 15.00 0.20
C VAL A 70 -1.64 13.82 1.12
N VAL A 71 -0.87 14.08 2.17
CA VAL A 71 -0.63 13.06 3.22
C VAL A 71 -1.88 12.95 4.08
N ILE A 72 -2.48 11.76 4.13
CA ILE A 72 -3.72 11.50 4.89
C ILE A 72 -3.47 10.73 6.19
N ALA A 73 -2.37 9.99 6.29
CA ALA A 73 -1.99 9.29 7.51
C ALA A 73 -0.47 9.08 7.60
N LEU A 74 0.04 9.08 8.83
CA LEU A 74 1.40 8.72 9.18
C LEU A 74 1.33 7.74 10.35
N ILE A 75 1.68 6.48 10.12
CA ILE A 75 1.61 5.42 11.14
C ILE A 75 3.03 4.99 11.52
N ALA A 76 3.39 5.16 12.79
CA ALA A 76 4.70 4.80 13.30
C ALA A 76 4.84 3.27 13.45
N ASN A 77 6.01 2.72 13.09
CA ASN A 77 6.28 1.30 13.19
C ASN A 77 7.70 1.01 13.72
N SER A 78 7.93 -0.22 14.17
CA SER A 78 9.21 -0.69 14.74
C SER A 78 10.25 -1.13 13.70
N GLY A 79 9.96 -0.93 12.41
CA GLY A 79 10.75 -1.36 11.26
C GLY A 79 10.76 -2.85 10.98
N THR A 80 9.74 -3.56 11.47
CA THR A 80 9.50 -4.97 11.16
C THR A 80 8.25 -5.08 10.30
N ASP A 81 8.43 -4.96 9.00
CA ASP A 81 7.36 -5.10 8.02
C ASP A 81 7.06 -6.57 7.77
N ASN A 82 6.19 -7.13 8.61
CA ASN A 82 5.55 -8.40 8.30
C ASN A 82 4.19 -8.15 7.63
N MET A 83 3.69 -9.16 6.94
CA MET A 83 2.39 -9.08 6.25
C MET A 83 1.26 -8.65 7.19
N THR A 84 1.17 -9.22 8.39
CA THR A 84 0.06 -8.95 9.32
C THR A 84 0.05 -7.50 9.83
N THR A 85 1.23 -6.94 10.05
CA THR A 85 1.43 -5.57 10.50
C THR A 85 1.05 -4.60 9.39
N ILE A 86 1.49 -4.85 8.15
CA ILE A 86 1.09 -4.03 7.00
C ILE A 86 -0.43 -4.11 6.76
N THR A 87 -1.02 -5.32 6.84
CA THR A 87 -2.48 -5.49 6.75
C THR A 87 -3.20 -4.70 7.83
N SER A 88 -2.73 -4.74 9.08
CA SER A 88 -3.33 -3.95 10.17
C SER A 88 -3.26 -2.44 9.94
N PHE A 89 -2.16 -1.92 9.37
CA PHE A 89 -2.04 -0.50 9.04
C PHE A 89 -3.03 -0.07 7.95
N HIS A 90 -3.23 -0.91 6.93
CA HIS A 90 -4.23 -0.62 5.91
C HIS A 90 -5.66 -0.71 6.44
N GLN A 91 -5.94 -1.64 7.35
CA GLN A 91 -7.24 -1.70 8.04
C GLN A 91 -7.47 -0.46 8.88
N GLU A 92 -6.47 0.01 9.63
CA GLU A 92 -6.54 1.26 10.39
C GLU A 92 -6.83 2.46 9.47
N LEU A 93 -6.14 2.56 8.33
CA LEU A 93 -6.40 3.59 7.33
C LEU A 93 -7.85 3.54 6.82
N LEU A 94 -8.31 2.36 6.38
CA LEU A 94 -9.60 2.22 5.70
C LEU A 94 -10.79 2.33 6.64
N ILE A 95 -10.71 1.71 7.82
CA ILE A 95 -11.82 1.58 8.76
C ILE A 95 -11.86 2.78 9.73
N GLN A 96 -10.71 3.31 10.13
CA GLN A 96 -10.71 4.43 11.09
C GLN A 96 -10.56 5.76 10.37
N ILE A 97 -9.44 5.95 9.66
CA ILE A 97 -9.06 7.28 9.16
C ILE A 97 -9.96 7.70 7.99
N ALA A 98 -10.14 6.85 6.98
CA ALA A 98 -10.92 7.17 5.80
C ALA A 98 -12.41 7.41 6.14
N LEU A 99 -12.98 6.59 7.03
CA LEU A 99 -14.37 6.79 7.50
C LEU A 99 -14.52 8.10 8.29
N GLN A 100 -13.60 8.40 9.22
CA GLN A 100 -13.64 9.66 9.98
C GLN A 100 -13.51 10.90 9.09
N LEU A 101 -12.69 10.82 8.03
CA LEU A 101 -12.50 11.89 7.07
C LEU A 101 -13.58 11.91 5.96
N ASN A 102 -14.52 10.96 5.98
CA ASN A 102 -15.53 10.76 4.93
C ASN A 102 -14.90 10.67 3.52
N LEU A 103 -13.75 10.00 3.41
CA LEU A 103 -13.02 9.81 2.17
C LEU A 103 -13.35 8.45 1.56
N LEU A 104 -13.85 8.47 0.32
CA LEU A 104 -14.01 7.25 -0.47
C LEU A 104 -12.66 6.87 -1.09
N ILE A 105 -12.02 5.82 -0.56
CA ILE A 105 -10.78 5.27 -1.10
C ILE A 105 -11.10 4.31 -2.26
N LEU A 106 -10.79 4.73 -3.49
CA LEU A 106 -10.98 3.92 -4.69
C LEU A 106 -9.88 2.87 -4.88
N SER A 107 -8.65 3.20 -4.49
CA SER A 107 -7.51 2.31 -4.64
C SER A 107 -6.39 2.60 -3.65
N ILE A 108 -5.65 1.55 -3.29
CA ILE A 108 -4.42 1.67 -2.51
C ILE A 108 -3.28 1.11 -3.35
N GLY A 109 -2.29 1.96 -3.63
CA GLY A 109 -1.02 1.51 -4.17
C GLY A 109 0.03 1.34 -3.07
N SER A 110 0.80 0.26 -3.14
CA SER A 110 1.96 0.00 -2.29
C SER A 110 3.12 -0.47 -3.17
N ASP A 111 4.32 -0.59 -2.60
CA ASP A 111 5.47 -1.05 -3.36
C ASP A 111 5.31 -2.52 -3.78
N SER A 112 6.09 -2.96 -4.78
CA SER A 112 6.02 -4.34 -5.25
C SER A 112 6.78 -5.32 -4.35
N ALA A 113 7.05 -4.99 -3.08
CA ALA A 113 7.62 -5.96 -2.16
C ALA A 113 6.63 -7.09 -1.90
N ILE A 114 7.13 -8.33 -1.85
CA ILE A 114 6.31 -9.54 -1.70
C ILE A 114 5.42 -9.47 -0.43
N VAL A 115 5.92 -8.85 0.65
CA VAL A 115 5.17 -8.68 1.90
C VAL A 115 4.02 -7.69 1.77
N GLU A 116 4.20 -6.61 1.01
CA GLU A 116 3.16 -5.61 0.75
C GLU A 116 2.08 -6.17 -0.16
N PHE A 117 2.47 -6.84 -1.25
CA PHE A 117 1.53 -7.52 -2.14
C PHE A 117 0.64 -8.52 -1.38
N LYS A 118 1.23 -9.36 -0.52
CA LYS A 118 0.44 -10.31 0.29
C LYS A 118 -0.53 -9.59 1.24
N ALA A 119 -0.10 -8.49 1.84
CA ALA A 119 -0.95 -7.70 2.72
C ALA A 119 -2.14 -7.08 1.96
N GLN A 120 -1.90 -6.59 0.74
CA GLN A 120 -2.92 -6.08 -0.17
C GLN A 120 -3.96 -7.15 -0.53
N VAL A 121 -3.51 -8.35 -0.90
CA VAL A 121 -4.40 -9.49 -1.20
C VAL A 121 -5.26 -9.85 0.02
N ALA A 122 -4.69 -9.83 1.23
CA ALA A 122 -5.43 -10.12 2.46
C ALA A 122 -6.55 -9.09 2.73
N ILE A 123 -6.33 -7.81 2.39
CA ILE A 123 -7.35 -6.76 2.54
C ILE A 123 -8.45 -6.92 1.50
N GLN A 124 -8.12 -7.31 0.27
CA GLN A 124 -9.12 -7.59 -0.77
C GLN A 124 -10.16 -8.60 -0.29
N SER A 125 -9.71 -9.70 0.32
CA SER A 125 -10.62 -10.72 0.88
C SER A 125 -11.43 -10.26 2.08
N TYR A 126 -11.01 -9.18 2.74
CA TYR A 126 -11.70 -8.63 3.91
C TYR A 126 -12.77 -7.60 3.51
N LEU A 127 -12.53 -6.80 2.46
CA LEU A 127 -13.43 -5.73 2.02
C LEU A 127 -14.60 -6.21 1.14
N THR A 128 -14.59 -7.46 0.68
CA THR A 128 -15.66 -8.03 -0.14
C THR A 128 -17.04 -8.05 0.54
N ASP A 129 -17.10 -7.96 1.88
CA ASP A 129 -18.36 -7.93 2.62
C ASP A 129 -18.84 -6.50 2.96
N GLU A 130 -17.97 -5.49 3.00
CA GLU A 130 -18.29 -4.17 3.59
C GLU A 130 -17.85 -2.93 2.76
N CYS A 131 -17.02 -3.07 1.71
CA CYS A 131 -16.58 -1.94 0.88
C CYS A 131 -16.34 -2.38 -0.58
N HIS A 132 -17.40 -2.32 -1.39
CA HIS A 132 -17.46 -2.91 -2.73
C HIS A 132 -16.47 -2.36 -3.79
N ASN A 133 -15.68 -1.31 -3.55
CA ASN A 133 -14.96 -0.62 -4.64
C ASN A 133 -13.49 -0.23 -4.39
N ALA A 134 -12.80 -0.80 -3.39
CA ALA A 134 -11.38 -0.50 -3.16
C ALA A 134 -10.47 -1.46 -3.96
N ILE A 135 -10.02 -1.05 -5.15
CA ILE A 135 -9.08 -1.79 -5.99
C ILE A 135 -7.66 -1.55 -5.49
N ILE A 136 -7.04 -2.52 -4.83
CA ILE A 136 -5.69 -2.35 -4.28
C ILE A 136 -4.67 -2.73 -5.37
N SER A 137 -3.91 -1.74 -5.87
CA SER A 137 -2.92 -1.90 -6.93
C SER A 137 -1.49 -1.83 -6.39
N GLY A 138 -0.89 -2.96 -6.02
CA GLY A 138 0.57 -3.13 -5.91
C GLY A 138 1.28 -3.34 -7.26
N ALA A 139 0.66 -2.88 -8.36
CA ALA A 139 1.04 -3.13 -9.76
C ALA A 139 1.00 -4.61 -10.20
N ARG A 140 -0.12 -5.30 -9.88
CA ARG A 140 -0.55 -6.55 -10.56
C ARG A 140 -2.00 -6.52 -11.04
N LEU A 141 -2.66 -5.39 -10.83
CA LEU A 141 -4.02 -5.11 -11.28
C LEU A 141 -4.11 -3.63 -11.63
N LEU A 142 -4.26 -3.33 -12.92
CA LEU A 142 -4.49 -1.99 -13.44
C LEU A 142 -5.98 -1.88 -13.80
N THR A 143 -6.68 -0.88 -13.27
CA THR A 143 -8.09 -0.66 -13.62
C THR A 143 -8.26 0.63 -14.40
N LEU A 144 -8.92 0.52 -15.56
CA LEU A 144 -9.24 1.62 -16.46
C LEU A 144 -10.75 1.62 -16.68
N GLY A 145 -11.47 2.51 -15.99
CA GLY A 145 -12.93 2.51 -16.00
C GLY A 145 -13.51 1.22 -15.39
N SER A 146 -14.38 0.52 -16.12
CA SER A 146 -14.95 -0.78 -15.74
C SER A 146 -14.06 -1.98 -16.09
N SER A 147 -12.90 -1.74 -16.70
CA SER A 147 -12.01 -2.80 -17.16
C SER A 147 -10.83 -2.99 -16.22
N THR A 148 -10.38 -4.24 -16.10
CA THR A 148 -9.26 -4.61 -15.24
C THR A 148 -8.22 -5.37 -16.05
N ALA A 149 -6.94 -5.05 -15.86
CA ALA A 149 -5.80 -5.74 -16.44
C ALA A 149 -4.97 -6.38 -15.31
N GLN A 150 -5.00 -7.70 -15.23
CA GLN A 150 -4.38 -8.50 -14.18
C GLN A 150 -3.07 -9.13 -14.64
N PHE A 151 -2.17 -9.40 -13.69
CA PHE A 151 -0.93 -10.16 -13.93
C PHE A 151 -1.20 -11.49 -14.64
N GLU A 152 -2.28 -12.20 -14.26
CA GLU A 152 -2.64 -13.48 -14.86
C GLU A 152 -3.02 -13.33 -16.35
N GLN A 153 -3.72 -12.25 -16.70
CA GLN A 153 -4.07 -11.95 -18.09
C GLN A 153 -2.81 -11.63 -18.90
N LEU A 154 -1.90 -10.81 -18.37
CA LEU A 154 -0.61 -10.52 -19.03
C LEU A 154 0.26 -11.76 -19.17
N LEU A 155 0.25 -12.66 -18.18
CA LEU A 155 0.99 -13.92 -18.22
C LEU A 155 0.42 -14.87 -19.29
N LYS A 156 -0.91 -15.02 -19.36
CA LYS A 156 -1.58 -15.78 -20.42
C LYS A 156 -1.21 -15.22 -21.79
N LEU A 157 -1.32 -13.90 -21.96
CA LEU A 157 -0.99 -13.21 -23.20
C LEU A 157 0.47 -13.43 -23.61
N SER A 158 1.41 -13.38 -22.66
CA SER A 158 2.84 -13.59 -22.92
C SER A 158 3.19 -14.99 -23.45
N ASN A 159 2.28 -15.97 -23.26
CA ASN A 159 2.47 -17.34 -23.73
C ASN A 159 1.89 -17.58 -25.13
N PHE A 160 1.19 -16.61 -25.73
CA PHE A 160 0.73 -16.75 -27.11
C PHE A 160 1.88 -16.66 -28.12
N SER A 161 1.77 -17.42 -29.21
CA SER A 161 2.78 -17.44 -30.28
C SER A 161 2.90 -16.12 -31.04
N ASN A 162 1.85 -15.31 -31.05
CA ASN A 162 1.81 -13.95 -31.61
C ASN A 162 2.02 -12.85 -30.56
N SER A 163 2.42 -13.22 -29.33
CA SER A 163 2.66 -12.26 -28.26
C SER A 163 3.83 -11.34 -28.60
N ILE A 164 3.60 -10.04 -28.44
CA ILE A 164 4.65 -9.03 -28.49
C ILE A 164 5.45 -9.04 -27.17
N MET A 165 4.83 -9.46 -26.07
CA MET A 165 5.48 -9.64 -24.77
C MET A 165 6.28 -10.93 -24.72
N TYR A 166 7.46 -10.90 -24.13
CA TYR A 166 8.19 -12.11 -23.77
C TYR A 166 7.77 -12.59 -22.38
N CYS A 167 7.85 -13.91 -22.13
CA CYS A 167 7.59 -14.45 -20.78
C CYS A 167 8.47 -13.77 -19.71
N HIS A 168 9.69 -13.34 -20.05
CA HIS A 168 10.56 -12.64 -19.11
C HIS A 168 10.12 -11.19 -18.83
N ASP A 169 9.31 -10.57 -19.69
CA ASP A 169 8.73 -9.24 -19.44
C ASP A 169 7.70 -9.27 -18.32
N VAL A 170 7.06 -10.42 -18.11
CA VAL A 170 6.05 -10.64 -17.07
C VAL A 170 6.67 -11.31 -15.83
N ILE A 171 7.57 -12.28 -16.01
CA ILE A 171 8.09 -13.13 -14.93
C ILE A 171 9.36 -12.54 -14.26
N LYS A 172 10.18 -11.75 -14.97
CA LYS A 172 11.37 -11.10 -14.39
C LYS A 172 11.18 -9.59 -14.27
N LEU A 173 10.97 -9.13 -13.03
CA LEU A 173 11.07 -7.72 -12.66
C LEU A 173 12.54 -7.29 -12.62
N ASP A 174 13.08 -6.85 -13.75
CA ASP A 174 13.96 -5.68 -13.64
C ASP A 174 13.03 -4.48 -13.41
N HIS A 175 13.15 -3.85 -12.24
CA HIS A 175 12.20 -2.87 -11.72
C HIS A 175 12.16 -1.56 -12.55
N GLN A 176 13.01 -1.44 -13.58
CA GLN A 176 13.11 -0.26 -14.47
C GLN A 176 13.33 -0.66 -15.95
N ASN A 177 12.61 -1.69 -16.44
CA ASN A 177 12.69 -2.09 -17.85
C ASN A 177 11.63 -1.37 -18.72
N ASP A 178 12.00 -0.19 -19.22
CA ASP A 178 11.15 0.61 -20.13
C ASP A 178 10.77 -0.16 -21.41
N GLY A 179 11.62 -1.11 -21.84
CA GLY A 179 11.35 -1.96 -22.99
C GLY A 179 10.21 -2.95 -22.74
N ALA A 180 10.16 -3.55 -21.56
CA ALA A 180 9.05 -4.41 -21.14
C ALA A 180 7.76 -3.59 -21.00
N ALA A 181 7.83 -2.40 -20.39
CA ALA A 181 6.69 -1.50 -20.28
C ALA A 181 6.14 -1.09 -21.66
N TYR A 182 7.02 -0.75 -22.60
CA TYR A 182 6.61 -0.44 -23.97
C TYR A 182 5.89 -1.62 -24.65
N ARG A 183 6.43 -2.84 -24.55
CA ARG A 183 5.79 -4.03 -25.16
C ARG A 183 4.44 -4.36 -24.54
N VAL A 184 4.29 -4.18 -23.22
CA VAL A 184 3.02 -4.38 -22.51
C VAL A 184 1.95 -3.39 -22.98
N PHE A 185 2.30 -2.11 -23.10
CA PHE A 185 1.35 -1.03 -23.42
C PHE A 185 1.33 -0.60 -24.90
N CYS A 186 2.02 -1.32 -25.79
CA CYS A 186 1.99 -1.01 -27.21
C CYS A 186 0.66 -1.42 -27.86
N LEU A 187 0.32 -0.73 -28.95
CA LEU A 187 -0.92 -0.93 -29.70
C LEU A 187 -1.13 -2.40 -30.10
N GLY A 188 -0.07 -3.07 -30.59
CA GLY A 188 -0.20 -4.45 -31.05
C GLY A 188 -0.53 -5.43 -29.92
N ASN A 189 -0.06 -5.17 -28.70
CA ASN A 189 -0.40 -6.01 -27.55
C ASN A 189 -1.84 -5.73 -27.07
N LEU A 190 -2.25 -4.46 -27.08
CA LEU A 190 -3.63 -4.07 -26.75
C LEU A 190 -4.65 -4.63 -27.74
N GLN A 191 -4.29 -4.74 -29.03
CA GLN A 191 -5.11 -5.42 -30.05
C GLN A 191 -5.25 -6.91 -29.74
N ASN A 192 -4.16 -7.60 -29.42
CA ASN A 192 -4.22 -9.02 -29.00
C ASN A 192 -5.11 -9.23 -27.75
N CYS A 193 -5.11 -8.29 -26.80
CA CYS A 193 -6.01 -8.34 -25.64
C CYS A 193 -7.49 -8.25 -26.03
N TYR A 194 -7.80 -7.41 -27.03
CA TYR A 194 -9.16 -7.24 -27.54
C TYR A 194 -9.62 -8.49 -28.29
N GLU A 195 -8.80 -9.01 -29.19
CA GLU A 195 -9.09 -10.21 -29.99
C GLU A 195 -9.23 -11.48 -29.14
N ALA A 196 -8.45 -11.60 -28.05
CA ALA A 196 -8.57 -12.72 -27.11
C ALA A 196 -9.88 -12.71 -26.31
N HIS A 197 -10.50 -11.54 -26.12
CA HIS A 197 -11.77 -11.39 -25.41
C HIS A 197 -12.95 -11.88 -26.25
N ASP A 198 -12.92 -11.67 -27.57
CA ASP A 198 -13.97 -12.14 -28.50
C ASP A 198 -14.00 -13.67 -28.64
N THR A 199 -12.94 -14.38 -28.28
CA THR A 199 -12.88 -15.85 -28.32
C THR A 199 -13.40 -16.57 -27.07
N GLU A 200 -13.65 -15.88 -25.95
CA GLU A 200 -14.21 -16.48 -24.72
C GLU A 200 -15.74 -16.33 -24.61
N GLU A 201 -16.41 -15.53 -25.47
CA GLU A 201 -17.88 -15.38 -25.47
C GLU A 201 -18.64 -16.39 -26.36
N ASP A 202 -17.93 -17.26 -27.12
CA ASP A 202 -18.53 -18.22 -28.06
C ASP A 202 -18.47 -19.71 -27.58
N ILE A 203 -18.49 -19.96 -26.26
CA ILE A 203 -18.68 -21.32 -25.69
C ILE A 203 -19.76 -21.34 -24.60
#